data_AF-A0AAV0PJQ0-F1
#
_entry.id   AF-A0AAV0PJQ0-F1
#
_cell.length_a   1.000
_cell.length_b   1.000
_cell.length_c   1.000
_cell.angle_alpha   90.00
_cell.angle_beta   90.00
_cell.angle_gamma   90.00
#
_symmetry.space_group_name_H-M   'P 1'
#
loop_
_entity.id
_entity.type
_entity.pdbx_description
1 polymer ?
#
loop_
_entity_poly.entity_id
_entity_poly.type
_entity_poly.pdbx_seq_one_letter_code
_entity_poly.pdbx_strand_id
1 'polypeptide(L)'
;MDKSGCCVVQGAVSYAKIYGEAELLDHLCARIVSNALNLSEHPFGNYVVQYVIELRMEAVNGRIVNRLIGNHVGLSMSKYGSNVVEKCLRICGDKEKAV
;
A
#
# COMPACT_ATOMS: atom_id res chain seq x y z
N MET A 1 9.66 12.30 2.39
CA MET A 1 9.72 11.64 1.06
C MET A 1 9.29 12.66 0.03
N ASP A 2 9.84 12.68 -1.18
CA ASP A 2 9.42 13.60 -2.25
C ASP A 2 8.89 12.82 -3.47
N LYS A 3 8.54 13.52 -4.54
CA LYS A 3 7.99 12.91 -5.77
C LYS A 3 8.95 11.85 -6.35
N SER A 4 10.24 12.16 -6.41
CA SER A 4 11.26 11.25 -6.93
C SER A 4 11.41 10.01 -6.06
N GLY A 5 11.40 10.19 -4.74
CA GLY A 5 11.48 9.08 -3.78
C GLY A 5 10.32 8.08 -3.90
N CYS A 6 9.09 8.54 -4.13
CA CYS A 6 7.95 7.65 -4.40
C CYS A 6 8.17 6.82 -5.67
N CYS A 7 8.59 7.46 -6.77
CA CYS A 7 8.84 6.77 -8.04
C CYS A 7 9.94 5.71 -7.92
N VAL A 8 11.02 6.01 -7.17
CA VAL A 8 12.10 5.05 -6.93
C VAL A 8 11.60 3.84 -6.15
N VAL A 9 10.80 4.04 -5.08
CA VAL A 9 10.26 2.93 -4.30
C VAL A 9 9.30 2.06 -5.12
N GLN A 10 8.39 2.69 -5.88
CA GLN A 10 7.49 1.95 -6.78
C GLN A 10 8.28 1.18 -7.84
N GLY A 11 9.31 1.79 -8.42
CA GLY A 11 10.21 1.15 -9.38
C GLY A 11 10.96 -0.04 -8.80
N ALA A 12 11.48 0.08 -7.57
CA ALA A 12 12.17 -1.02 -6.89
C ALA A 12 11.24 -2.21 -6.61
N VAL A 13 10.02 -1.94 -6.13
CA VAL A 13 9.00 -2.98 -5.93
C VAL A 13 8.61 -3.64 -7.26
N SER A 14 8.39 -2.83 -8.31
CA SER A 14 8.07 -3.34 -9.65
C SER A 14 9.18 -4.23 -10.19
N TYR A 15 10.43 -3.78 -10.08
CA TYR A 15 11.61 -4.54 -10.51
C TYR A 15 11.67 -5.88 -9.78
N ALA A 16 11.63 -5.86 -8.45
CA ALA A 16 11.74 -7.09 -7.67
C ALA A 16 10.63 -8.10 -8.02
N LYS A 17 9.40 -7.62 -8.27
CA LYS A 17 8.28 -8.46 -8.70
C LYS A 17 8.47 -9.02 -10.12
N ILE A 18 8.88 -8.19 -11.09
CA ILE A 18 9.04 -8.59 -12.50
C ILE A 18 10.15 -9.62 -12.67
N TYR A 19 11.28 -9.42 -11.99
CA TYR A 19 12.46 -10.26 -12.11
C TYR A 19 12.47 -11.43 -11.11
N GLY A 20 11.47 -11.54 -10.23
CA GLY A 20 11.32 -12.67 -9.32
C GLY A 20 12.26 -12.63 -8.09
N GLU A 21 12.72 -11.45 -7.70
CA GLU A 21 13.58 -11.24 -6.53
C GLU A 21 12.76 -11.30 -5.24
N ALA A 22 12.39 -12.51 -4.82
CA ALA A 22 11.45 -12.74 -3.72
C ALA A 22 11.91 -12.15 -2.38
N GLU A 23 13.20 -12.30 -2.02
CA GLU A 23 13.74 -11.76 -0.77
C GLU A 23 13.72 -10.23 -0.73
N LEU A 24 14.11 -9.60 -1.85
CA LEU A 24 14.06 -8.14 -1.98
C LEU A 24 12.63 -7.64 -1.92
N LEU A 25 11.70 -8.29 -2.63
CA LEU A 25 10.29 -7.93 -2.64
C LEU A 25 9.70 -8.03 -1.23
N ASP A 26 9.95 -9.13 -0.51
CA ASP A 26 9.46 -9.29 0.86
C ASP A 26 10.05 -8.23 1.79
N HIS A 27 11.35 -7.95 1.70
CA HIS A 27 12.00 -6.91 2.50
C HIS A 27 11.41 -5.52 2.24
N LEU A 28 11.23 -5.14 0.97
CA LEU A 28 10.62 -3.86 0.59
C LEU A 28 9.17 -3.77 1.09
N CYS A 29 8.36 -4.81 0.87
CA CYS A 29 6.99 -4.87 1.32
C CYS A 29 6.88 -4.80 2.84
N ALA A 30 7.75 -5.49 3.59
CA ALA A 30 7.77 -5.43 5.05
C ALA A 30 8.01 -4.01 5.57
N ARG A 31 8.95 -3.27 4.94
CA ARG A 31 9.22 -1.88 5.29
C ARG A 31 8.05 -0.95 4.97
N ILE A 32 7.39 -1.15 3.83
CA ILE A 32 6.19 -0.38 3.44
C ILE A 32 5.05 -0.65 4.41
N VAL A 33 4.76 -1.93 4.72
CA VAL A 33 3.74 -2.35 5.68
C VAL A 33 3.99 -1.72 7.05
N SER A 34 5.22 -1.79 7.57
CA SER A 34 5.56 -1.23 8.89
C SER A 34 5.32 0.29 8.97
N ASN A 35 5.38 0.98 7.84
CA ASN A 35 5.20 2.43 7.75
C ASN A 35 3.88 2.83 7.09
N ALA A 36 2.95 1.90 6.87
CA ALA A 36 1.78 2.12 6.03
C ALA A 36 0.96 3.33 6.49
N LEU A 37 0.68 3.46 7.79
CA LEU A 37 -0.06 4.59 8.34
C LEU A 37 0.59 5.95 8.02
N ASN A 38 1.87 6.11 8.37
CA ASN A 38 2.62 7.33 8.10
C ASN A 38 2.70 7.64 6.60
N LEU A 39 2.88 6.62 5.77
CA LEU A 39 2.92 6.79 4.32
C LEU A 39 1.56 7.19 3.77
N SER A 40 0.45 6.63 4.28
CA SER A 40 -0.90 6.96 3.86
C SER A 40 -1.28 8.42 4.10
N GLU A 41 -0.77 9.03 5.17
CA GLU A 41 -1.00 10.46 5.46
C GLU A 41 -0.03 11.39 4.72
N HIS A 42 1.03 10.84 4.14
CA HIS A 42 2.07 11.62 3.50
C HIS A 42 1.68 12.06 2.08
N PRO A 43 1.92 13.32 1.66
CA PRO A 43 1.54 13.84 0.34
C PRO A 43 1.99 13.01 -0.87
N PHE A 44 3.17 12.39 -0.76
CA PHE A 44 3.72 11.49 -1.79
C PHE A 44 3.71 10.01 -1.38
N GLY A 45 3.67 9.70 -0.07
CA GLY A 45 3.80 8.32 0.41
C GLY A 45 2.55 7.51 0.15
N ASN A 46 1.40 8.17 0.11
CA ASN A 46 0.11 7.53 -0.11
C ASN A 46 0.07 6.80 -1.47
N TYR A 47 0.77 7.31 -2.49
CA TYR A 47 0.87 6.67 -3.79
C TYR A 47 1.68 5.36 -3.75
N VAL A 48 2.67 5.24 -2.86
CA VAL A 48 3.40 3.97 -2.66
C VAL A 48 2.46 2.92 -2.07
N VAL A 49 1.68 3.29 -1.06
CA VAL A 49 0.73 2.35 -0.42
C VAL A 49 -0.35 1.92 -1.40
N GLN A 50 -0.95 2.87 -2.14
CA GLN A 50 -1.92 2.56 -3.19
C GLN A 50 -1.34 1.61 -4.24
N TYR A 51 -0.12 1.88 -4.72
CA TYR A 51 0.55 1.04 -5.71
C TYR A 51 0.72 -0.40 -5.21
N VAL A 52 1.20 -0.59 -3.98
CA VAL A 52 1.36 -1.93 -3.40
C VAL A 52 0.01 -2.65 -3.26
N ILE A 53 -1.06 -1.94 -2.86
CA ILE A 53 -2.41 -2.51 -2.79
C ILE A 53 -2.86 -3.03 -4.16
N GLU A 54 -2.60 -2.25 -5.22
CA GLU A 54 -2.97 -2.57 -6.60
C GLU A 54 -2.17 -3.74 -7.20
N LEU A 55 -1.04 -4.12 -6.60
CA LEU A 55 -0.31 -5.33 -6.98
C LEU A 55 -1.05 -6.63 -6.63
N ARG A 56 -2.16 -6.54 -5.88
CA ARG A 56 -3.03 -7.66 -5.46
C ARG A 56 -2.27 -8.81 -4.80
N MET A 57 -1.26 -8.47 -4.01
CA MET A 57 -0.51 -9.42 -3.20
C MET A 57 -1.24 -9.63 -1.88
N GLU A 58 -2.09 -10.65 -1.82
CA GLU A 58 -3.04 -10.86 -0.72
C GLU A 58 -2.43 -10.82 0.67
N ALA A 59 -1.28 -11.48 0.86
CA ALA A 59 -0.57 -11.47 2.13
C ALA A 59 -0.11 -10.06 2.54
N VAL A 60 0.36 -9.25 1.59
CA VAL A 60 0.81 -7.87 1.86
C VAL A 60 -0.38 -6.95 2.07
N ASN A 61 -1.43 -7.08 1.26
CA ASN A 61 -2.65 -6.29 1.38
C ASN A 61 -3.32 -6.51 2.74
N GLY A 62 -3.43 -7.76 3.19
CA GLY A 62 -3.95 -8.08 4.52
C GLY A 62 -3.13 -7.44 5.65
N ARG A 63 -1.79 -7.45 5.54
CA ARG A 63 -0.92 -6.78 6.52
C ARG A 63 -1.06 -5.25 6.49
N ILE A 64 -1.23 -4.64 5.32
CA ILE A 64 -1.51 -3.20 5.19
C ILE A 64 -2.82 -2.87 5.88
N VAL A 65 -3.91 -3.58 5.56
CA VAL A 65 -5.22 -3.34 6.19
C VAL A 65 -5.13 -3.47 7.70
N ASN A 66 -4.50 -4.54 8.21
CA ASN A 66 -4.28 -4.72 9.65
C ASN A 66 -3.51 -3.56 10.28
N ARG A 67 -2.53 -2.98 9.56
CA ARG A 67 -1.77 -1.83 10.07
C ARG A 67 -2.61 -0.55 10.17
N LEU A 68 -3.67 -0.43 9.38
CA LEU A 68 -4.54 0.75 9.34
C LEU A 68 -5.76 0.63 10.27
N ILE A 69 -5.97 -0.52 10.90
CA ILE A 69 -7.05 -0.72 11.89
C ILE A 69 -6.98 0.37 12.98
N GLY A 70 -8.14 0.87 13.37
CA GLY A 70 -8.28 1.96 14.34
C GLY A 70 -8.05 3.37 13.75
N ASN A 71 -7.49 3.47 12.53
CA ASN A 71 -7.20 4.75 11.89
C ASN A 71 -8.06 5.02 10.65
N HIS A 72 -8.89 4.06 10.21
CA HIS A 72 -9.69 4.18 8.99
C HIS A 72 -10.53 5.45 8.93
N VAL A 73 -11.26 5.79 10.01
CA VAL A 73 -12.10 7.00 10.04
C VAL A 73 -11.25 8.27 9.87
N GLY A 74 -10.12 8.38 10.58
CA GLY A 74 -9.22 9.53 10.46
C GLY A 74 -8.62 9.64 9.05
N LEU A 75 -8.16 8.51 8.51
CA LEU A 75 -7.63 8.45 7.15
C LEU A 75 -8.67 8.81 6.09
N SER A 76 -9.92 8.35 6.23
CA SER A 76 -11.02 8.69 5.32
C SER A 76 -11.30 10.18 5.22
N MET A 77 -11.01 10.96 6.28
CA MET A 77 -11.18 12.41 6.30
C MET A 77 -9.92 13.18 5.88
N SER A 78 -8.78 12.50 5.73
CA SER A 78 -7.53 13.10 5.30
C SER A 78 -7.48 13.26 3.78
N LYS A 79 -6.89 14.36 3.30
CA LYS A 79 -6.67 14.64 1.86
C LYS A 79 -5.92 13.51 1.14
N TYR A 80 -5.01 12.83 1.83
CA TYR A 80 -4.15 11.79 1.25
C TYR A 80 -4.57 10.39 1.67
N GLY A 81 -4.94 10.23 2.94
CA GLY A 81 -5.33 8.94 3.51
C GLY A 81 -6.60 8.36 2.89
N SER A 82 -7.54 9.22 2.49
CA SER A 82 -8.83 8.81 1.94
C SER A 82 -8.68 7.95 0.69
N ASN A 83 -7.74 8.31 -0.18
CA ASN A 83 -7.40 7.55 -1.39
C ASN A 83 -6.91 6.14 -1.05
N VAL A 84 -6.14 5.98 0.03
CA VAL A 84 -5.65 4.67 0.46
C VAL A 84 -6.81 3.82 1.01
N VAL A 85 -7.68 4.41 1.84
CA VAL A 85 -8.85 3.70 2.38
C VAL A 85 -9.79 3.26 1.26
N GLU A 86 -10.02 4.10 0.25
CA GLU A 86 -10.82 3.74 -0.93
C GLU A 86 -10.25 2.51 -1.64
N LYS A 87 -8.93 2.44 -1.85
CA LYS A 87 -8.29 1.27 -2.45
C LYS A 87 -8.44 0.01 -1.60
N CYS A 88 -8.26 0.11 -0.28
CA CYS A 88 -8.48 -1.02 0.63
C CYS A 88 -9.91 -1.57 0.52
N LEU A 89 -10.92 -0.69 0.51
CA LEU A 89 -12.33 -1.07 0.42
C LEU A 89 -12.65 -1.70 -0.94
N ARG A 90 -12.12 -1.18 -2.04
CA ARG A 90 -12.33 -1.75 -3.38
C ARG A 90 -11.81 -3.19 -3.48
N ILE A 91 -10.62 -3.46 -2.94
CA ILE A 91 -10.06 -4.81 -2.96
C ILE A 91 -10.85 -5.77 -2.07
N CYS A 92 -11.41 -5.31 -0.94
CA CYS A 92 -12.29 -6.14 -0.12
C CYS A 92 -13.62 -6.44 -0.83
N GLY A 93 -14.27 -5.42 -1.41
CA GLY A 93 -15.55 -5.58 -2.10
C GLY A 93 -15.44 -6.42 -3.40
N ASP A 94 -14.29 -6.40 -4.07
CA ASP A 94 -14.03 -7.29 -5.22
C ASP A 94 -14.02 -8.77 -4.78
N LYS A 95 -13.55 -9.09 -3.56
CA LYS A 95 -13.54 -10.46 -3.03
C LYS A 95 -14.94 -10.96 -2.72
N GLU A 96 -15.81 -10.10 -2.18
CA GLU A 96 -17.20 -10.48 -1.85
C GLU A 96 -18.04 -10.78 -3.10
N LYS A 97 -17.68 -10.24 -4.27
CA LYS A 97 -18.37 -10.51 -5.55
C LYS A 97 -17.85 -11.74 -6.29
N ALA A 98 -16.70 -12.28 -5.89
CA ALA A 98 -16.08 -13.46 -6.50
C ALA A 98 -16.45 -14.78 -5.79
N VAL A 99 -17.32 -14.70 -4.77
CA VAL A 99 -17.89 -15.82 -4.01
C VAL A 99 -19.36 -15.98 -4.41
#